data_AF-A0A318IXP6-F1
#
_entry.id   AF-A0A318IXP6-F1
#
_cell.length_a   1.000
_cell.length_b   1.000
_cell.length_c   1.000
_cell.angle_alpha   90.00
_cell.angle_beta   90.00
_cell.angle_gamma   90.00
#
_symmetry.space_group_name_H-M   'P 1'
#
loop_
_entity.id
_entity.type
_entity.pdbx_description
1 polymer ?
#
loop_
_entity_poly.entity_id
_entity_poly.type
_entity_poly.pdbx_seq_one_letter_code
_entity_poly.pdbx_strand_id
1 'polypeptide(L)'
;MKKWIIRLLILVLALLAIVFTYLLLAPVPINPVAWQATPFAGYSPPHARNEKLAALKTIEIGEETGPEHIAIGPDGKLYAAVTSGAILRMQADGSQREVWVNTGGRVLGFMFDAAGNMIAADAFRGILSIAPDKQITVLTDKIGDSPILYADAVVVAKTGKIYFTDASQRFGAKESGGTFHASVLDILEHSSTGRVLEYDPASKQTRLIADGLCFANGLVLSADEQSLIVAETGEYRLWKIAIAAQELHLKNKPDKKLASILLRDLPGYPDNLMRGLDGRIWLGLAKPRGSAIDNMAEKPWLRSITLRLPRVLWPVPPAYGHVLAFNEAGKILADLQDPTGQYPETTGVTETEDRLYIQSLHAHGIGWLPNHLVKK
;
A
#
# COMPACT_ATOMS: atom_id res chain seq x y z
N MET A 1 50.26 8.41 -32.06
CA MET A 1 49.23 7.42 -31.69
C MET A 1 48.88 6.56 -32.90
N LYS A 2 48.77 5.23 -32.76
CA LYS A 2 48.39 4.34 -33.87
C LYS A 2 46.96 4.67 -34.32
N LYS A 3 46.68 4.73 -35.63
CA LYS A 3 45.36 5.11 -36.21
C LYS A 3 44.17 4.32 -35.63
N TRP A 4 44.39 3.09 -35.17
CA TRP A 4 43.36 2.27 -34.51
C TRP A 4 42.96 2.78 -33.12
N ILE A 5 43.87 3.42 -32.36
CA ILE A 5 43.58 4.01 -31.05
C ILE A 5 42.63 5.19 -31.19
N ILE A 6 42.86 6.03 -32.21
CA ILE A 6 41.98 7.17 -32.52
C ILE A 6 40.58 6.68 -32.93
N ARG A 7 40.49 5.65 -33.79
CA ARG A 7 39.20 5.05 -34.18
C ARG A 7 38.46 4.45 -32.99
N LEU A 8 39.16 3.74 -32.11
CA LEU A 8 38.58 3.19 -30.88
C LEU A 8 38.07 4.31 -29.97
N LEU A 9 38.85 5.38 -29.78
CA LEU A 9 38.43 6.53 -28.96
C LEU A 9 37.19 7.22 -29.53
N ILE A 10 37.11 7.41 -30.86
CA ILE A 10 35.92 7.97 -31.51
C ILE A 10 34.69 7.06 -31.30
N LEU A 11 34.83 5.74 -31.43
CA LEU A 11 33.74 4.80 -31.20
C LEU A 11 33.25 4.84 -29.75
N VAL A 12 34.15 4.90 -28.77
CA VAL A 12 33.80 5.01 -27.36
C VAL A 12 33.07 6.32 -27.08
N LEU A 13 33.57 7.45 -27.61
CA LEU A 13 32.91 8.75 -27.45
C LEU A 13 31.52 8.79 -28.12
N ALA A 14 31.38 8.19 -29.30
CA ALA A 14 30.09 8.08 -29.97
C ALA A 14 29.10 7.23 -29.15
N LEU A 15 29.55 6.10 -28.59
CA LEU A 15 28.71 5.26 -27.73
C LEU A 15 28.30 6.01 -26.44
N LEU A 16 29.23 6.72 -25.80
CA LEU A 16 28.93 7.54 -24.63
C LEU A 16 27.95 8.67 -24.97
N ALA A 17 28.08 9.30 -26.13
CA ALA A 17 27.14 10.32 -26.59
C ALA A 17 25.73 9.74 -26.82
N ILE A 18 25.63 8.53 -27.40
CA ILE A 18 24.35 7.83 -27.58
C ILE A 18 23.69 7.53 -26.22
N VAL A 19 24.45 6.96 -25.28
CA VAL A 19 23.96 6.65 -23.93
C VAL A 19 23.53 7.93 -23.20
N PHE A 20 24.32 8.99 -23.28
CA PHE A 20 23.99 10.27 -22.65
C PHE A 20 22.73 10.89 -23.25
N THR A 21 22.60 10.86 -24.58
CA THR A 21 21.41 11.36 -25.29
C THR A 21 20.17 10.56 -24.90
N TYR A 22 20.29 9.23 -24.82
CA TYR A 22 19.22 8.36 -24.34
C TYR A 22 18.80 8.70 -22.91
N LEU A 23 19.76 8.81 -21.98
CA LEU A 23 19.47 9.12 -20.57
C LEU A 23 18.82 10.48 -20.37
N LEU A 24 19.08 11.46 -21.24
CA LEU A 24 18.47 12.79 -21.14
C LEU A 24 17.11 12.88 -21.83
N LEU A 25 16.97 12.27 -23.01
CA LEU A 25 15.88 12.60 -23.94
C LEU A 25 14.86 11.48 -24.15
N ALA A 26 15.19 10.22 -23.82
CA ALA A 26 14.22 9.13 -24.01
C ALA A 26 12.94 9.39 -23.17
N PRO A 27 11.75 9.21 -23.74
CA PRO A 27 10.51 9.44 -23.00
C PRO A 27 10.39 8.45 -21.82
N VAL A 28 9.74 8.90 -20.75
CA VAL A 28 9.40 8.09 -19.57
C VAL A 28 7.90 8.24 -19.31
N PRO A 29 7.24 7.26 -18.65
CA PRO A 29 5.79 7.30 -18.44
C PRO A 29 5.34 8.34 -17.40
N ILE A 30 6.28 8.97 -16.68
CA ILE A 30 6.02 9.94 -15.62
C ILE A 30 6.29 11.39 -16.07
N ASN A 31 5.56 12.33 -15.48
CA ASN A 31 5.81 13.77 -15.49
C ASN A 31 6.13 14.21 -14.05
N PRO A 32 7.38 14.04 -13.57
CA PRO A 32 7.66 14.16 -12.16
C PRO A 32 7.43 15.57 -11.62
N VAL A 33 6.69 15.68 -10.54
CA VAL A 33 6.35 16.92 -9.83
C VAL A 33 7.28 17.08 -8.65
N ALA A 34 7.88 18.26 -8.49
CA ALA A 34 8.76 18.55 -7.35
C ALA A 34 7.97 18.56 -6.04
N TRP A 35 8.57 18.04 -4.98
CA TRP A 35 8.04 18.16 -3.62
C TRP A 35 9.15 18.44 -2.63
N GLN A 36 8.78 18.85 -1.43
CA GLN A 36 9.71 19.05 -0.32
C GLN A 36 9.62 17.85 0.61
N ALA A 37 10.63 16.98 0.57
CA ALA A 37 10.73 15.87 1.51
C ALA A 37 10.88 16.42 2.93
N THR A 38 10.11 15.88 3.88
CA THR A 38 10.24 16.26 5.28
C THR A 38 11.55 15.73 5.87
N PRO A 39 12.12 16.33 6.92
CA PRO A 39 13.31 15.75 7.55
C PRO A 39 13.03 14.35 8.10
N PHE A 40 13.90 13.39 7.81
CA PHE A 40 13.85 12.07 8.43
C PHE A 40 14.89 11.99 9.55
N ALA A 41 14.44 11.81 10.79
CA ALA A 41 15.30 11.71 11.97
C ALA A 41 16.07 10.36 12.06
N GLY A 42 15.85 9.45 11.10
CA GLY A 42 16.34 8.10 11.17
C GLY A 42 15.51 7.23 12.11
N TYR A 43 16.03 6.05 12.44
CA TYR A 43 15.44 5.14 13.42
C TYR A 43 15.77 5.60 14.85
N SER A 44 15.16 6.70 15.27
CA SER A 44 15.17 7.22 16.64
C SER A 44 13.85 6.89 17.36
N PRO A 45 13.77 6.97 18.71
CA PRO A 45 12.50 6.79 19.42
C PRO A 45 11.37 7.65 18.81
N PRO A 46 10.15 7.11 18.66
CA PRO A 46 9.70 5.78 19.10
C PRO A 46 10.09 4.61 18.16
N HIS A 47 10.68 4.90 17.00
CA HIS A 47 11.03 3.92 15.95
C HIS A 47 12.47 3.41 16.05
N ALA A 48 13.05 3.35 17.25
CA ALA A 48 14.41 2.84 17.43
C ALA A 48 14.53 1.40 16.90
N ARG A 49 15.65 1.10 16.20
CA ARG A 49 15.86 -0.22 15.59
C ARG A 49 15.73 -1.35 16.62
N ASN A 50 15.05 -2.42 16.22
CA ASN A 50 14.86 -3.63 17.02
C ASN A 50 14.70 -4.85 16.10
N GLU A 51 14.59 -6.05 16.68
CA GLU A 51 14.50 -7.32 15.94
C GLU A 51 13.22 -8.11 16.31
N LYS A 52 12.17 -7.41 16.76
CA LYS A 52 10.94 -8.06 17.27
C LYS A 52 10.14 -8.79 16.19
N LEU A 53 10.40 -8.56 14.89
CA LEU A 53 9.85 -9.35 13.78
C LEU A 53 10.82 -10.41 13.24
N ALA A 54 12.06 -10.51 13.72
CA ALA A 54 13.06 -11.39 13.08
C ALA A 54 12.74 -12.89 13.25
N ALA A 55 11.94 -13.27 14.25
CA ALA A 55 11.63 -14.66 14.59
C ALA A 55 10.22 -15.09 14.14
N LEU A 56 9.79 -14.65 12.94
CA LEU A 56 8.49 -15.05 12.38
C LEU A 56 8.43 -16.57 12.17
N LYS A 57 7.31 -17.16 12.58
CA LYS A 57 6.91 -18.49 12.13
C LYS A 57 6.20 -18.36 10.79
N THR A 58 6.19 -19.42 9.99
CA THR A 58 5.57 -19.38 8.66
C THR A 58 4.43 -20.39 8.57
N ILE A 59 3.30 -19.94 8.01
CA ILE A 59 2.25 -20.80 7.48
C ILE A 59 2.47 -20.92 5.97
N GLU A 60 2.56 -22.14 5.46
CA GLU A 60 2.73 -22.39 4.04
C GLU A 60 1.45 -22.08 3.26
N ILE A 61 1.61 -21.42 2.10
CA ILE A 61 0.51 -21.09 1.18
C ILE A 61 0.62 -21.83 -0.17
N GLY A 62 1.55 -22.78 -0.29
CA GLY A 62 1.73 -23.59 -1.50
C GLY A 62 2.60 -22.86 -2.52
N GLU A 63 2.18 -22.87 -3.78
CA GLU A 63 2.86 -22.14 -4.87
C GLU A 63 2.48 -20.66 -4.94
N GLU A 64 1.54 -20.23 -4.09
CA GLU A 64 1.09 -18.85 -4.01
C GLU A 64 2.12 -17.95 -3.35
N THR A 65 2.03 -16.65 -3.63
CA THR A 65 2.91 -15.63 -3.07
C THR A 65 2.16 -14.35 -2.76
N GLY A 66 2.73 -13.53 -1.90
CA GLY A 66 2.21 -12.21 -1.55
C GLY A 66 0.86 -12.27 -0.83
N PRO A 67 0.78 -12.88 0.37
CA PRO A 67 -0.41 -12.83 1.22
C PRO A 67 -0.64 -11.40 1.72
N GLU A 68 -1.25 -10.59 0.84
CA GLU A 68 -1.19 -9.14 0.90
C GLU A 68 -2.20 -8.53 1.86
N HIS A 69 -3.35 -9.18 1.98
CA HIS A 69 -4.33 -8.85 2.99
C HIS A 69 -4.80 -10.13 3.64
N ILE A 70 -4.91 -10.09 4.97
CA ILE A 70 -5.32 -11.24 5.77
C ILE A 70 -6.43 -10.78 6.71
N ALA A 71 -7.47 -11.59 6.87
CA ALA A 71 -8.50 -11.34 7.88
C ALA A 71 -9.10 -12.66 8.36
N ILE A 72 -9.69 -12.61 9.56
CA ILE A 72 -10.55 -13.71 10.03
C ILE A 72 -11.96 -13.47 9.50
N GLY A 73 -12.51 -14.46 8.82
CA GLY A 73 -13.87 -14.43 8.29
C GLY A 73 -14.94 -14.67 9.36
N PRO A 74 -16.22 -14.44 9.03
CA PRO A 74 -17.34 -14.67 9.94
C PRO A 74 -17.52 -16.14 10.36
N ASP A 75 -16.91 -17.06 9.63
CA ASP A 75 -16.84 -18.49 9.92
C ASP A 75 -15.66 -18.89 10.84
N GLY A 76 -14.89 -17.89 11.32
CA GLY A 76 -13.72 -18.10 12.17
C GLY A 76 -12.46 -18.56 11.43
N LYS A 77 -12.47 -18.63 10.10
CA LYS A 77 -11.32 -19.07 9.30
C LYS A 77 -10.44 -17.90 8.87
N LEU A 78 -9.18 -18.20 8.59
CA LEU A 78 -8.21 -17.26 8.06
C LEU A 78 -8.39 -17.15 6.54
N TYR A 79 -8.53 -15.93 6.04
CA TYR A 79 -8.58 -15.61 4.62
C TYR A 79 -7.34 -14.81 4.24
N ALA A 80 -6.75 -15.11 3.08
CA ALA A 80 -5.59 -14.39 2.57
C ALA A 80 -5.75 -14.11 1.07
N ALA A 81 -5.64 -12.84 0.68
CA ALA A 81 -5.56 -12.44 -0.73
C ALA A 81 -4.12 -12.61 -1.23
N VAL A 82 -3.94 -13.32 -2.35
CA VAL A 82 -2.61 -13.66 -2.90
C VAL A 82 -2.43 -13.20 -4.34
N THR A 83 -1.21 -13.33 -4.85
CA THR A 83 -0.78 -12.74 -6.13
C THR A 83 -1.50 -13.26 -7.35
N SER A 84 -1.94 -14.51 -7.35
CA SER A 84 -2.69 -15.09 -8.46
C SER A 84 -4.11 -14.54 -8.64
N GLY A 85 -4.57 -13.67 -7.72
CA GLY A 85 -5.97 -13.25 -7.63
C GLY A 85 -6.84 -14.23 -6.84
N ALA A 86 -6.27 -15.32 -6.34
CA ALA A 86 -6.95 -16.22 -5.42
C ALA A 86 -7.14 -15.58 -4.04
N ILE A 87 -8.24 -15.95 -3.40
CA ILE A 87 -8.44 -15.80 -1.96
C ILE A 87 -8.32 -17.20 -1.35
N LEU A 88 -7.29 -17.39 -0.54
CA LEU A 88 -7.09 -18.62 0.21
C LEU A 88 -7.95 -18.58 1.47
N ARG A 89 -8.49 -19.72 1.88
CA ARG A 89 -9.22 -19.91 3.14
C ARG A 89 -8.65 -21.12 3.87
N MET A 90 -8.38 -20.98 5.16
CA MET A 90 -7.72 -22.01 5.98
C MET A 90 -8.09 -21.88 7.44
N GLN A 91 -7.77 -22.87 8.26
CA GLN A 91 -7.81 -22.72 9.72
C GLN A 91 -6.75 -21.71 10.17
N ALA A 92 -6.88 -21.15 11.37
CA ALA A 92 -5.93 -20.17 11.92
C ALA A 92 -4.46 -20.66 11.95
N ASP A 93 -4.25 -21.98 12.03
CA ASP A 93 -2.92 -22.60 11.97
C ASP A 93 -2.40 -22.88 10.55
N GLY A 94 -3.19 -22.58 9.51
CA GLY A 94 -2.87 -22.85 8.12
C GLY A 94 -3.35 -24.21 7.59
N SER A 95 -3.90 -25.07 8.46
CA SER A 95 -4.43 -26.36 8.05
C SER A 95 -5.72 -26.22 7.23
N GLN A 96 -6.08 -27.27 6.48
CA GLN A 96 -7.27 -27.31 5.63
C GLN A 96 -7.35 -26.14 4.62
N ARG A 97 -6.21 -25.71 4.10
CA ARG A 97 -6.13 -24.66 3.09
C ARG A 97 -6.85 -25.05 1.81
N GLU A 98 -7.71 -24.16 1.34
CA GLU A 98 -8.35 -24.24 0.02
C GLU A 98 -8.23 -22.90 -0.72
N VAL A 99 -8.30 -22.94 -2.06
CA VAL A 99 -8.62 -21.76 -2.85
C VAL A 99 -10.13 -21.56 -2.73
N TRP A 100 -10.55 -20.55 -1.99
CA TRP A 100 -11.97 -20.29 -1.76
C TRP A 100 -12.64 -19.72 -3.02
N VAL A 101 -12.02 -18.69 -3.62
CA VAL A 101 -12.45 -18.04 -4.86
C VAL A 101 -11.23 -17.45 -5.58
N ASN A 102 -11.32 -17.19 -6.88
CA ASN A 102 -10.34 -16.37 -7.61
C ASN A 102 -11.07 -15.25 -8.35
N THR A 103 -10.64 -14.00 -8.15
CA THR A 103 -11.31 -12.84 -8.76
C THR A 103 -10.90 -12.60 -10.21
N GLY A 104 -9.85 -13.25 -10.70
CA GLY A 104 -9.19 -12.92 -11.96
C GLY A 104 -8.53 -11.54 -11.97
N GLY A 105 -8.46 -10.88 -10.81
CA GLY A 105 -7.83 -9.59 -10.59
C GLY A 105 -6.70 -9.67 -9.55
N ARG A 106 -6.51 -8.61 -8.76
CA ARG A 106 -5.58 -8.60 -7.64
C ARG A 106 -6.18 -7.86 -6.45
N VAL A 107 -6.67 -8.61 -5.47
CA VAL A 107 -7.20 -8.06 -4.22
C VAL A 107 -6.05 -7.61 -3.32
N LEU A 108 -6.13 -6.39 -2.81
CA LEU A 108 -5.14 -5.77 -1.92
C LEU A 108 -5.70 -5.41 -0.54
N GLY A 109 -7.03 -5.27 -0.44
CA GLY A 109 -7.73 -5.09 0.81
C GLY A 109 -9.11 -5.72 0.76
N PHE A 110 -9.57 -6.30 1.87
CA PHE A 110 -10.95 -6.76 1.96
C PHE A 110 -11.50 -6.74 3.38
N MET A 111 -12.82 -6.69 3.49
CA MET A 111 -13.55 -6.77 4.75
C MET A 111 -14.84 -7.55 4.55
N PHE A 112 -15.29 -8.29 5.55
CA PHE A 112 -16.61 -8.92 5.52
C PHE A 112 -17.68 -7.92 5.98
N ASP A 113 -18.76 -7.79 5.20
CA ASP A 113 -19.93 -7.03 5.61
C ASP A 113 -20.78 -7.80 6.65
N ALA A 114 -21.82 -7.15 7.17
CA ALA A 114 -22.72 -7.76 8.17
C ALA A 114 -23.52 -8.96 7.64
N ALA A 115 -23.63 -9.13 6.33
CA ALA A 115 -24.29 -10.28 5.69
C ALA A 115 -23.29 -11.42 5.40
N GLY A 116 -22.01 -11.23 5.69
CA GLY A 116 -20.94 -12.21 5.45
C GLY A 116 -20.40 -12.20 4.01
N ASN A 117 -20.75 -11.20 3.20
CA ASN A 117 -20.09 -11.01 1.89
C ASN A 117 -18.71 -10.40 2.10
N MET A 118 -17.72 -10.87 1.33
CA MET A 118 -16.42 -10.21 1.26
C MET A 118 -16.52 -9.01 0.32
N ILE A 119 -16.33 -7.81 0.86
CA ILE A 119 -16.14 -6.59 0.10
C ILE A 119 -14.64 -6.42 -0.14
N ALA A 120 -14.21 -6.45 -1.39
CA ALA A 120 -12.81 -6.48 -1.77
C ALA A 120 -12.44 -5.28 -2.67
N ALA A 121 -11.33 -4.62 -2.34
CA ALA A 121 -10.63 -3.72 -3.22
C ALA A 121 -9.72 -4.54 -4.15
N ASP A 122 -10.13 -4.65 -5.41
CA ASP A 122 -9.39 -5.33 -6.46
C ASP A 122 -8.74 -4.29 -7.38
N ALA A 123 -7.41 -4.26 -7.37
CA ALA A 123 -6.62 -3.27 -8.09
C ALA A 123 -6.85 -3.28 -9.61
N PHE A 124 -7.46 -4.33 -10.17
CA PHE A 124 -7.73 -4.44 -11.60
C PHE A 124 -9.21 -4.26 -11.95
N ARG A 125 -10.11 -4.37 -10.97
CA ARG A 125 -11.56 -4.50 -11.20
C ARG A 125 -12.41 -3.51 -10.41
N GLY A 126 -11.83 -2.73 -9.49
CA GLY A 126 -12.55 -1.83 -8.61
C GLY A 126 -13.02 -2.54 -7.33
N ILE A 127 -14.17 -2.12 -6.79
CA ILE A 127 -14.76 -2.71 -5.59
C ILE A 127 -15.66 -3.87 -5.96
N LEU A 128 -15.37 -5.04 -5.40
CA LEU A 128 -16.12 -6.27 -5.58
C LEU A 128 -16.91 -6.61 -4.31
N SER A 129 -18.07 -7.22 -4.48
CA SER A 129 -18.75 -8.00 -3.45
C SER A 129 -18.69 -9.47 -3.84
N ILE A 130 -18.25 -10.32 -2.92
CA ILE A 130 -18.15 -11.77 -3.11
C ILE A 130 -19.03 -12.44 -2.05
N ALA A 131 -20.10 -13.08 -2.50
CA ALA A 131 -21.04 -13.76 -1.63
C ALA A 131 -20.44 -15.08 -1.07
N PRO A 132 -21.00 -15.64 0.02
CA PRO A 132 -20.55 -16.91 0.59
C PRO A 132 -20.57 -18.10 -0.39
N ASP A 133 -21.47 -18.06 -1.38
CA ASP A 133 -21.56 -19.03 -2.49
C ASP A 133 -20.55 -18.78 -3.61
N LYS A 134 -19.66 -17.79 -3.42
CA LYS A 134 -18.56 -17.38 -4.29
C LYS A 134 -19.01 -16.59 -5.53
N GLN A 135 -20.26 -16.14 -5.60
CA GLN A 135 -20.69 -15.22 -6.65
C GLN A 135 -19.99 -13.86 -6.51
N ILE A 136 -19.33 -13.40 -7.58
CA ILE A 136 -18.62 -12.11 -7.61
C ILE A 136 -19.44 -11.07 -8.37
N THR A 137 -19.68 -9.92 -7.72
CA THR A 137 -20.34 -8.75 -8.30
C THR A 137 -19.42 -7.54 -8.23
N VAL A 138 -19.27 -6.80 -9.33
CA VAL A 138 -18.60 -5.49 -9.30
C VAL A 138 -19.59 -4.47 -8.75
N LEU A 139 -19.27 -3.84 -7.61
CA LEU A 139 -20.08 -2.79 -7.01
C LEU A 139 -19.83 -1.44 -7.66
N THR A 140 -18.56 -1.10 -7.88
CA THR A 140 -18.14 0.11 -8.58
C THR A 140 -16.73 -0.02 -9.14
N ASP A 141 -16.53 0.50 -10.35
CA ASP A 141 -15.23 0.60 -11.04
C ASP A 141 -14.97 2.02 -11.57
N LYS A 142 -15.84 2.99 -11.25
CA LYS A 142 -15.72 4.38 -11.66
C LYS A 142 -16.54 5.34 -10.79
N ILE A 143 -16.19 6.63 -10.86
CA ILE A 143 -16.97 7.75 -10.35
C ILE A 143 -17.36 8.66 -11.53
N GLY A 144 -18.66 8.73 -11.83
CA GLY A 144 -19.12 9.32 -13.09
C GLY A 144 -18.49 8.63 -14.29
N ASP A 145 -17.68 9.37 -15.04
CA ASP A 145 -16.89 8.86 -16.17
C ASP A 145 -15.41 8.61 -15.85
N SER A 146 -14.96 8.94 -14.62
CA SER A 146 -13.59 8.74 -14.19
C SER A 146 -13.41 7.32 -13.65
N PRO A 147 -12.57 6.46 -14.28
CA PRO A 147 -12.36 5.09 -13.81
C PRO A 147 -11.63 5.06 -12.45
N ILE A 148 -11.85 3.97 -11.71
CA ILE A 148 -11.02 3.57 -10.56
C ILE A 148 -9.93 2.68 -11.15
N LEU A 149 -8.69 3.18 -11.18
CA LEU A 149 -7.59 2.48 -11.83
C LEU A 149 -6.83 1.57 -10.88
N TYR A 150 -6.93 1.84 -9.58
CA TYR A 150 -6.14 1.15 -8.58
C TYR A 150 -6.86 1.14 -7.22
N ALA A 151 -7.94 0.37 -7.10
CA ALA A 151 -8.58 0.12 -5.81
C ALA A 151 -7.63 -0.65 -4.87
N ASP A 152 -7.31 -0.07 -3.72
CA ASP A 152 -6.22 -0.55 -2.88
C ASP A 152 -6.72 -1.05 -1.51
N ALA A 153 -7.38 -0.18 -0.74
CA ALA A 153 -7.97 -0.54 0.56
C ALA A 153 -9.48 -0.31 0.60
N VAL A 154 -10.18 -1.05 1.46
CA VAL A 154 -11.63 -0.92 1.66
C VAL A 154 -12.04 -1.20 3.10
N VAL A 155 -13.03 -0.46 3.59
CA VAL A 155 -13.75 -0.74 4.84
C VAL A 155 -15.25 -0.54 4.67
N VAL A 156 -16.03 -1.24 5.47
CA VAL A 156 -17.49 -1.17 5.50
C VAL A 156 -17.90 -0.57 6.84
N ALA A 157 -18.65 0.54 6.82
CA ALA A 157 -19.20 1.12 8.04
C ALA A 157 -20.41 0.32 8.53
N LYS A 158 -20.81 0.52 9.80
CA LYS A 158 -22.05 -0.07 10.35
C LYS A 158 -23.31 0.30 9.58
N THR A 159 -23.29 1.43 8.87
CA THR A 159 -24.39 1.86 7.99
C THR A 159 -24.49 1.05 6.70
N GLY A 160 -23.49 0.23 6.39
CA GLY A 160 -23.35 -0.48 5.11
C GLY A 160 -22.67 0.34 4.01
N LYS A 161 -22.38 1.62 4.25
CA LYS A 161 -21.56 2.42 3.32
C LYS A 161 -20.14 1.87 3.25
N ILE A 162 -19.57 1.89 2.06
CA ILE A 162 -18.26 1.32 1.76
C ILE A 162 -17.31 2.47 1.47
N TYR A 163 -16.18 2.53 2.17
CA TYR A 163 -15.15 3.54 1.99
C TYR A 163 -13.89 2.87 1.46
N PHE A 164 -13.29 3.43 0.41
CA PHE A 164 -12.15 2.80 -0.25
C PHE A 164 -11.18 3.83 -0.83
N THR A 165 -9.96 3.41 -1.07
CA THR A 165 -8.94 4.22 -1.76
C THR A 165 -8.85 3.82 -3.22
N ASP A 166 -8.60 4.81 -4.06
CA ASP A 166 -8.09 4.65 -5.42
C ASP A 166 -6.70 5.26 -5.46
N ALA A 167 -5.66 4.41 -5.50
CA ALA A 167 -4.30 4.81 -5.17
C ALA A 167 -3.72 5.84 -6.13
N SER A 168 -4.04 5.72 -7.42
CA SER A 168 -3.57 6.60 -8.48
C SER A 168 -4.59 6.71 -9.60
N GLN A 169 -4.83 7.93 -10.08
CA GLN A 169 -5.58 8.16 -11.31
C GLN A 169 -4.67 8.18 -12.55
N ARG A 170 -3.36 7.91 -12.38
CA ARG A 170 -2.37 7.95 -13.47
C ARG A 170 -1.75 6.60 -13.78
N PHE A 171 -1.51 5.79 -12.74
CA PHE A 171 -0.83 4.50 -12.88
C PHE A 171 -1.72 3.40 -12.33
N GLY A 172 -2.61 2.87 -13.17
CA GLY A 172 -3.39 1.67 -12.84
C GLY A 172 -2.49 0.44 -12.72
N ALA A 173 -2.78 -0.43 -11.76
CA ALA A 173 -1.95 -1.60 -11.49
C ALA A 173 -1.89 -2.58 -12.67
N LYS A 174 -3.01 -2.74 -13.39
CA LYS A 174 -3.11 -3.64 -14.54
C LYS A 174 -2.31 -3.13 -15.74
N GLU A 175 -2.52 -1.87 -16.13
CA GLU A 175 -1.88 -1.25 -17.29
C GLU A 175 -0.38 -1.03 -17.08
N SER A 176 0.04 -0.83 -15.83
CA SER A 176 1.45 -0.66 -15.48
C SER A 176 2.20 -1.99 -15.27
N GLY A 177 1.55 -3.14 -15.50
CA GLY A 177 2.22 -4.45 -15.41
C GLY A 177 2.45 -4.96 -13.99
N GLY A 178 1.66 -4.49 -13.02
CA GLY A 178 1.66 -4.97 -11.64
C GLY A 178 1.55 -3.85 -10.60
N THR A 179 1.07 -4.21 -9.42
CA THR A 179 0.84 -3.33 -8.27
C THR A 179 2.12 -2.62 -7.82
N PHE A 180 3.20 -3.37 -7.60
CA PHE A 180 4.49 -2.80 -7.19
C PHE A 180 5.09 -1.85 -8.25
N HIS A 181 4.93 -2.14 -9.54
CA HIS A 181 5.47 -1.25 -10.57
C HIS A 181 4.67 0.06 -10.65
N ALA A 182 3.34 -0.03 -10.62
CA ALA A 182 2.46 1.13 -10.59
C ALA A 182 2.75 2.04 -9.39
N SER A 183 2.95 1.48 -8.20
CA SER A 183 3.26 2.27 -7.00
C SER A 183 4.61 2.99 -7.11
N VAL A 184 5.64 2.33 -7.67
CA VAL A 184 6.93 2.99 -7.93
C VAL A 184 6.79 4.13 -8.93
N LEU A 185 5.99 3.98 -10.00
CA LEU A 185 5.75 5.06 -10.95
C LEU A 185 5.03 6.24 -10.32
N ASP A 186 3.99 5.99 -9.51
CA ASP A 186 3.23 7.05 -8.85
C ASP A 186 4.08 7.82 -7.82
N ILE A 187 4.86 7.11 -6.99
CA ILE A 187 5.77 7.73 -6.01
C ILE A 187 6.86 8.54 -6.72
N LEU A 188 7.43 8.03 -7.81
CA LEU A 188 8.43 8.78 -8.58
C LEU A 188 7.81 9.97 -9.32
N GLU A 189 6.56 9.88 -9.77
CA GLU A 189 5.88 11.01 -10.38
C GLU A 189 5.52 12.08 -9.34
N HIS A 190 4.99 11.67 -8.19
CA HIS A 190 4.60 12.52 -7.08
C HIS A 190 3.52 13.57 -7.43
N SER A 191 2.69 13.26 -8.43
CA SER A 191 1.59 14.13 -8.91
C SER A 191 0.38 14.14 -7.96
N SER A 192 0.33 13.20 -7.01
CA SER A 192 -0.67 13.10 -5.94
C SER A 192 -2.11 13.06 -6.41
N THR A 193 -2.40 12.06 -7.24
CA THR A 193 -3.72 11.88 -7.83
C THR A 193 -4.60 10.86 -7.10
N GLY A 194 -4.13 10.29 -5.99
CA GLY A 194 -4.89 9.33 -5.21
C GLY A 194 -6.14 9.94 -4.57
N ARG A 195 -7.17 9.11 -4.39
CA ARG A 195 -8.50 9.49 -3.90
C ARG A 195 -8.99 8.61 -2.77
N VAL A 196 -9.87 9.18 -1.96
CA VAL A 196 -10.73 8.48 -0.99
C VAL A 196 -12.17 8.61 -1.46
N LEU A 197 -12.84 7.47 -1.61
CA LEU A 197 -14.17 7.36 -2.21
C LEU A 197 -15.15 6.69 -1.24
N GLU A 198 -16.42 7.04 -1.37
CA GLU A 198 -17.54 6.35 -0.70
C GLU A 198 -18.44 5.73 -1.76
N TYR A 199 -18.76 4.45 -1.62
CA TYR A 199 -19.84 3.79 -2.33
C TYR A 199 -21.02 3.56 -1.39
N ASP A 200 -22.21 3.94 -1.85
CA ASP A 200 -23.46 3.73 -1.14
C ASP A 200 -24.26 2.61 -1.82
N PRO A 201 -24.40 1.41 -1.20
CA PRO A 201 -25.14 0.30 -1.79
C PRO A 201 -26.62 0.58 -2.05
N ALA A 202 -27.24 1.53 -1.33
CA ALA A 202 -28.66 1.84 -1.49
C ALA A 202 -28.91 2.63 -2.79
N SER A 203 -28.04 3.61 -3.08
CA SER A 203 -28.14 4.42 -4.31
C SER A 203 -27.30 3.87 -5.47
N LYS A 204 -26.39 2.93 -5.19
CA LYS A 204 -25.37 2.42 -6.10
C LYS A 204 -24.50 3.53 -6.70
N GLN A 205 -24.28 4.60 -5.94
CA GLN A 205 -23.46 5.73 -6.35
C GLN A 205 -22.12 5.72 -5.62
N THR A 206 -21.09 6.17 -6.35
CA THR A 206 -19.77 6.47 -5.78
C THR A 206 -19.60 7.98 -5.72
N ARG A 207 -19.13 8.51 -4.59
CA ARG A 207 -18.80 9.93 -4.43
C ARG A 207 -17.37 10.13 -3.96
N LEU A 208 -16.82 11.31 -4.25
CA LEU A 208 -15.51 11.73 -3.80
C LEU A 208 -15.60 12.30 -2.37
N ILE A 209 -14.80 11.75 -1.45
CA ILE A 209 -14.60 12.33 -0.13
C ILE A 209 -13.44 13.32 -0.18
N ALA A 210 -12.29 12.84 -0.64
CA ALA A 210 -11.06 13.62 -0.70
C ALA A 210 -10.13 13.13 -1.83
N ASP A 211 -9.29 14.02 -2.35
CA ASP A 211 -8.22 13.69 -3.28
C ASP A 211 -6.93 14.43 -2.92
N GLY A 212 -5.91 14.33 -3.79
CA GLY A 212 -4.64 15.02 -3.60
C GLY A 212 -3.65 14.21 -2.78
N LEU A 213 -3.82 12.88 -2.72
CA LEU A 213 -2.92 11.97 -2.00
C LEU A 213 -1.83 11.45 -2.93
N CYS A 214 -0.57 11.53 -2.50
CA CYS A 214 0.53 10.82 -3.14
C CYS A 214 0.47 9.34 -2.82
N PHE A 215 -0.15 8.57 -3.72
CA PHE A 215 -0.49 7.17 -3.55
C PHE A 215 -1.38 6.92 -2.32
N ALA A 216 -2.71 6.90 -2.54
CA ALA A 216 -3.70 6.62 -1.50
C ALA A 216 -3.79 5.11 -1.23
N ASN A 217 -3.19 4.64 -0.14
CA ASN A 217 -3.01 3.21 0.14
C ASN A 217 -4.04 2.75 1.20
N GLY A 218 -3.60 2.23 2.34
CA GLY A 218 -4.42 1.72 3.44
C GLY A 218 -5.41 2.73 4.00
N LEU A 219 -6.56 2.24 4.46
CA LEU A 219 -7.51 3.05 5.22
C LEU A 219 -8.25 2.25 6.30
N VAL A 220 -8.63 2.93 7.38
CA VAL A 220 -9.56 2.41 8.40
C VAL A 220 -10.56 3.48 8.85
N LEU A 221 -11.76 3.08 9.25
CA LEU A 221 -12.69 3.96 9.97
C LEU A 221 -12.21 4.21 11.40
N SER A 222 -12.46 5.40 11.95
CA SER A 222 -12.39 5.72 13.38
C SER A 222 -13.42 4.91 14.19
N ALA A 223 -13.23 4.77 15.50
CA ALA A 223 -14.06 3.91 16.33
C ALA A 223 -15.52 4.41 16.42
N ASP A 224 -15.69 5.73 16.30
CA ASP A 224 -16.98 6.43 16.21
C ASP A 224 -17.54 6.52 14.77
N GLU A 225 -16.81 5.98 13.79
CA GLU A 225 -17.09 6.04 12.35
C GLU A 225 -17.32 7.46 11.81
N GLN A 226 -16.79 8.50 12.46
CA GLN A 226 -16.89 9.89 11.97
C GLN A 226 -15.71 10.31 11.09
N SER A 227 -14.65 9.51 11.02
CA SER A 227 -13.45 9.81 10.24
C SER A 227 -12.85 8.54 9.64
N LEU A 228 -12.09 8.73 8.56
CA LEU A 228 -11.18 7.76 7.98
C LEU A 228 -9.76 8.12 8.37
N ILE A 229 -8.96 7.14 8.72
CA ILE A 229 -7.51 7.26 8.81
C ILE A 229 -6.95 6.66 7.53
N VAL A 230 -6.15 7.42 6.78
CA VAL A 230 -5.72 7.07 5.42
C VAL A 230 -4.21 7.20 5.30
N ALA A 231 -3.56 6.18 4.77
CA ALA A 231 -2.13 6.17 4.47
C ALA A 231 -1.85 6.90 3.16
N GLU A 232 -0.93 7.87 3.20
CA GLU A 232 -0.36 8.51 2.03
C GLU A 232 1.09 8.05 1.87
N THR A 233 1.30 7.07 0.99
CA THR A 233 2.57 6.35 0.90
C THR A 233 3.71 7.24 0.46
N GLY A 234 3.50 8.09 -0.56
CA GLY A 234 4.55 8.94 -1.11
C GLY A 234 5.00 10.08 -0.18
N GLU A 235 4.19 10.46 0.82
CA GLU A 235 4.47 11.57 1.75
C GLU A 235 4.72 11.09 3.19
N TYR A 236 4.91 9.78 3.40
CA TYR A 236 5.29 9.17 4.68
C TYR A 236 4.40 9.59 5.86
N ARG A 237 3.08 9.64 5.65
CA ARG A 237 2.15 10.18 6.65
C ARG A 237 0.78 9.52 6.63
N LEU A 238 0.04 9.68 7.72
CA LEU A 238 -1.36 9.28 7.84
C LEU A 238 -2.24 10.52 8.02
N TRP A 239 -3.32 10.59 7.24
CA TRP A 239 -4.38 11.56 7.41
C TRP A 239 -5.47 11.04 8.32
N LYS A 240 -6.15 11.95 9.03
CA LYS A 240 -7.49 11.75 9.58
C LYS A 240 -8.45 12.66 8.81
N ILE A 241 -9.43 12.09 8.11
CA ILE A 241 -10.35 12.77 7.19
C ILE A 241 -11.79 12.50 7.63
N ALA A 242 -12.61 13.53 7.81
CA ALA A 242 -14.02 13.37 8.16
C ALA A 242 -14.79 12.67 7.03
N ILE A 243 -15.63 11.67 7.35
CA ILE A 243 -16.46 10.99 6.34
C ILE A 243 -17.49 11.93 5.69
N ALA A 244 -17.85 13.00 6.40
CA ALA A 244 -18.77 14.04 5.93
C ALA A 244 -18.13 14.99 4.90
N ALA A 245 -16.81 14.91 4.70
CA ALA A 245 -16.15 15.68 3.66
C ALA A 245 -16.72 15.32 2.27
N GLN A 246 -16.73 16.32 1.40
CA GLN A 246 -17.20 16.23 0.02
C GLN A 246 -16.17 16.94 -0.84
N GLU A 247 -15.55 16.22 -1.78
CA GLU A 247 -14.62 16.79 -2.74
C GLU A 247 -13.46 17.60 -2.10
N LEU A 248 -12.93 17.10 -0.98
CA LEU A 248 -11.86 17.78 -0.25
C LEU A 248 -10.49 17.60 -0.93
N HIS A 249 -9.90 18.68 -1.43
CA HIS A 249 -8.56 18.66 -2.01
C HIS A 249 -7.46 18.81 -0.94
N LEU A 250 -6.69 17.74 -0.66
CA LEU A 250 -5.73 17.72 0.45
C LEU A 250 -4.42 18.49 0.20
N LYS A 251 -3.95 18.63 -1.04
CA LYS A 251 -2.71 19.37 -1.33
C LYS A 251 -2.84 20.90 -1.20
N ASN A 252 -4.05 21.44 -1.34
CA ASN A 252 -4.27 22.89 -1.47
C ASN A 252 -4.88 23.52 -0.20
N LYS A 253 -4.16 23.46 0.93
CA LYS A 253 -4.60 23.97 2.25
C LYS A 253 -5.98 23.41 2.65
N PRO A 254 -6.05 22.14 3.05
CA PRO A 254 -7.33 21.50 3.35
C PRO A 254 -8.02 22.19 4.53
N ASP A 255 -9.36 22.15 4.54
CA ASP A 255 -10.13 22.59 5.70
C ASP A 255 -9.72 21.74 6.91
N LYS A 256 -9.08 22.39 7.88
CA LYS A 256 -8.57 21.75 9.10
C LYS A 256 -9.67 21.16 9.97
N LYS A 257 -10.94 21.53 9.75
CA LYS A 257 -12.10 20.91 10.40
C LYS A 257 -12.46 19.56 9.78
N LEU A 258 -12.11 19.35 8.51
CA LEU A 258 -12.44 18.15 7.75
C LEU A 258 -11.24 17.21 7.60
N ALA A 259 -10.00 17.70 7.65
CA ALA A 259 -8.83 16.85 7.61
C ALA A 259 -7.67 17.37 8.44
N SER A 260 -6.91 16.44 9.02
CA SER A 260 -5.68 16.73 9.78
C SER A 260 -4.66 15.60 9.59
N ILE A 261 -3.38 15.90 9.82
CA ILE A 261 -2.34 14.88 9.84
C ILE A 261 -2.33 14.21 11.21
N LEU A 262 -2.50 12.89 11.24
CA LEU A 262 -2.47 12.10 12.47
C LEU A 262 -1.05 11.67 12.83
N LEU A 263 -0.32 11.13 11.85
CA LEU A 263 1.09 10.75 11.94
C LEU A 263 1.83 11.30 10.74
N ARG A 264 3.09 11.67 10.92
CA ARG A 264 3.96 12.22 9.89
C ARG A 264 5.38 11.72 10.06
N ASP A 265 6.19 11.93 9.02
CA ASP A 265 7.62 11.67 9.04
C ASP A 265 7.93 10.20 9.39
N LEU A 266 7.07 9.29 8.91
CA LEU A 266 7.18 7.86 9.17
C LEU A 266 8.52 7.31 8.65
N PRO A 267 9.08 6.28 9.31
CA PRO A 267 10.38 5.70 8.96
C PRO A 267 10.34 4.81 7.71
N GLY A 268 9.20 4.72 7.04
CA GLY A 268 8.98 3.92 5.85
C GLY A 268 7.76 4.37 5.07
N TYR A 269 7.48 3.65 3.99
CA TYR A 269 6.33 3.86 3.11
C TYR A 269 5.08 3.22 3.73
N PRO A 270 4.12 4.02 4.27
CA PRO A 270 2.92 3.48 4.90
C PRO A 270 2.04 2.75 3.90
N ASP A 271 1.49 1.62 4.33
CA ASP A 271 0.73 0.68 3.53
C ASP A 271 -0.62 0.36 4.22
N ASN A 272 -1.10 -0.89 4.22
CA ASN A 272 -2.35 -1.28 4.85
C ASN A 272 -2.46 -0.83 6.32
N LEU A 273 -3.67 -0.35 6.64
CA LEU A 273 -4.12 -0.04 7.99
C LEU A 273 -5.12 -1.10 8.44
N MET A 274 -4.90 -1.69 9.61
CA MET A 274 -5.74 -2.76 10.14
C MET A 274 -6.21 -2.44 11.55
N ARG A 275 -7.50 -2.60 11.82
CA ARG A 275 -8.02 -2.51 13.18
C ARG A 275 -7.51 -3.70 14.00
N GLY A 276 -6.94 -3.39 15.16
CA GLY A 276 -6.49 -4.35 16.15
C GLY A 276 -7.35 -4.34 17.41
N LEU A 277 -6.89 -5.07 18.41
CA LEU A 277 -7.55 -5.16 19.72
C LEU A 277 -7.25 -3.90 20.56
N ASP A 278 -8.10 -3.62 21.55
CA ASP A 278 -7.92 -2.52 22.50
C ASP A 278 -7.79 -1.13 21.84
N GLY A 279 -8.47 -0.92 20.71
CA GLY A 279 -8.44 0.35 19.98
C GLY A 279 -7.14 0.60 19.20
N ARG A 280 -6.29 -0.42 19.04
CA ARG A 280 -5.09 -0.35 18.20
C ARG A 280 -5.45 -0.24 16.72
N ILE A 281 -4.57 0.43 16.00
CA ILE A 281 -4.51 0.47 14.56
C ILE A 281 -3.10 0.03 14.18
N TRP A 282 -3.00 -1.04 13.42
CA TRP A 282 -1.76 -1.53 12.86
C TRP A 282 -1.50 -0.89 11.52
N LEU A 283 -0.23 -0.58 11.27
CA LEU A 283 0.29 -0.05 10.01
C LEU A 283 1.45 -0.93 9.56
N GLY A 284 1.42 -1.38 8.32
CA GLY A 284 2.61 -1.90 7.64
C GLY A 284 3.43 -0.78 6.99
N LEU A 285 4.75 -0.98 6.95
CA LEU A 285 5.66 -0.16 6.17
C LEU A 285 6.32 -1.04 5.11
N ALA A 286 5.92 -0.87 3.85
CA ALA A 286 6.33 -1.76 2.75
C ALA A 286 7.85 -1.75 2.52
N LYS A 287 8.44 -0.55 2.65
CA LYS A 287 9.88 -0.32 2.49
C LYS A 287 10.36 0.74 3.49
N PRO A 288 11.63 0.68 3.91
CA PRO A 288 12.20 1.73 4.75
C PRO A 288 12.37 3.01 3.94
N ARG A 289 12.30 4.17 4.62
CA ARG A 289 12.46 5.47 3.99
C ARG A 289 13.90 5.64 3.49
N GLY A 290 14.06 5.89 2.19
CA GLY A 290 15.36 5.98 1.53
C GLY A 290 15.79 7.42 1.26
N SER A 291 16.99 7.81 1.69
CA SER A 291 17.55 9.15 1.44
C SER A 291 17.71 9.47 -0.06
N ALA A 292 17.86 8.46 -0.92
CA ALA A 292 17.99 8.65 -2.36
C ALA A 292 16.74 9.29 -2.98
N ILE A 293 15.54 8.83 -2.61
CA ILE A 293 14.27 9.39 -3.10
C ILE A 293 14.09 10.81 -2.58
N ASP A 294 14.35 11.04 -1.29
CA ASP A 294 14.24 12.36 -0.67
C ASP A 294 15.22 13.38 -1.30
N ASN A 295 16.45 12.97 -1.62
CA ASN A 295 17.45 13.81 -2.28
C ASN A 295 17.09 14.18 -3.74
N MET A 296 16.17 13.43 -4.36
CA MET A 296 15.63 13.67 -5.70
C MET A 296 14.29 14.44 -5.69
N ALA A 297 13.73 14.72 -4.50
CA ALA A 297 12.39 15.32 -4.35
C ALA A 297 12.21 16.61 -5.17
N GLU A 298 13.15 17.55 -5.00
CA GLU A 298 13.15 18.84 -5.70
C GLU A 298 13.79 18.77 -7.11
N LYS A 299 14.20 17.58 -7.56
CA LYS A 299 14.93 17.37 -8.83
C LYS A 299 14.18 16.39 -9.75
N PRO A 300 13.02 16.77 -10.32
CA PRO A 300 12.24 15.93 -11.25
C PRO A 300 13.06 15.21 -12.31
N TRP A 301 14.03 15.90 -12.92
CA TRP A 301 14.86 15.36 -14.00
C TRP A 301 15.68 14.12 -13.56
N LEU A 302 16.11 14.03 -12.30
CA LEU A 302 16.82 12.85 -11.78
C LEU A 302 15.91 11.62 -11.69
N ARG A 303 14.61 11.81 -11.40
CA ARG A 303 13.62 10.73 -11.37
C ARG A 303 13.35 10.20 -12.76
N SER A 304 13.29 11.07 -13.77
CA SER A 304 13.24 10.65 -15.17
C SER A 304 14.49 9.88 -15.61
N ILE A 305 15.69 10.30 -15.20
CA ILE A 305 16.92 9.55 -15.47
C ILE A 305 16.87 8.17 -14.81
N THR A 306 16.39 8.08 -13.57
CA THR A 306 16.29 6.82 -12.82
C THR A 306 15.47 5.79 -13.60
N LEU A 307 14.33 6.18 -14.18
CA LEU A 307 13.50 5.28 -14.98
C LEU A 307 14.14 4.80 -16.28
N ARG A 308 15.19 5.46 -16.76
CA ARG A 308 15.94 5.06 -17.96
C ARG A 308 17.10 4.11 -17.63
N LEU A 309 17.44 3.97 -16.35
CA LEU A 309 18.43 3.00 -15.91
C LEU A 309 17.81 1.59 -15.86
N PRO A 310 18.62 0.53 -16.05
CA PRO A 310 18.21 -0.84 -15.73
C PRO A 310 17.67 -0.92 -14.29
N ARG A 311 16.60 -1.71 -14.08
CA ARG A 311 15.91 -1.83 -12.76
C ARG A 311 16.83 -2.16 -11.60
N VAL A 312 17.91 -2.91 -11.83
CA VAL A 312 18.92 -3.25 -10.80
C VAL A 312 19.67 -2.03 -10.25
N LEU A 313 19.69 -0.92 -10.99
CA LEU A 313 20.33 0.33 -10.56
C LEU A 313 19.34 1.31 -9.91
N TRP A 314 18.06 0.96 -9.83
CA TRP A 314 17.08 1.83 -9.20
C TRP A 314 17.35 1.88 -7.69
N PRO A 315 17.22 3.06 -7.05
CA PRO A 315 17.48 3.22 -5.62
C PRO A 315 16.29 2.71 -4.78
N VAL A 316 15.83 1.49 -5.06
CA VAL A 316 14.77 0.84 -4.29
C VAL A 316 15.37 0.41 -2.94
N PRO A 317 14.76 0.79 -1.80
CA PRO A 317 15.26 0.38 -0.50
C PRO A 317 15.25 -1.16 -0.34
N PRO A 318 16.20 -1.73 0.44
CA PRO A 318 16.24 -3.17 0.67
C PRO A 318 14.99 -3.66 1.41
N ALA A 319 14.79 -4.99 1.43
CA ALA A 319 13.78 -5.60 2.28
C ALA A 319 14.06 -5.23 3.75
N TYR A 320 13.00 -4.88 4.47
CA TYR A 320 13.05 -4.52 5.89
C TYR A 320 11.65 -4.76 6.44
N GLY A 321 11.51 -5.67 7.40
CA GLY A 321 10.22 -5.88 8.05
C GLY A 321 9.96 -4.74 9.02
N HIS A 322 8.84 -4.03 8.91
CA HIS A 322 8.48 -2.99 9.87
C HIS A 322 6.97 -2.81 9.94
N VAL A 323 6.41 -3.15 11.09
CA VAL A 323 5.01 -2.88 11.43
C VAL A 323 4.95 -2.12 12.75
N LEU A 324 3.95 -1.25 12.89
CA LEU A 324 3.72 -0.51 14.12
C LEU A 324 2.24 -0.48 14.46
N ALA A 325 1.93 -0.36 15.75
CA ALA A 325 0.59 -0.12 16.25
C ALA A 325 0.52 1.26 16.88
N PHE A 326 -0.58 1.97 16.68
CA PHE A 326 -0.87 3.26 17.29
C PHE A 326 -2.34 3.37 17.67
N ASN A 327 -2.72 4.40 18.44
CA ASN A 327 -4.11 4.71 18.73
C ASN A 327 -4.60 5.94 17.93
N GLU A 328 -5.89 6.26 18.00
CA GLU A 328 -6.47 7.40 17.28
C GLU A 328 -5.96 8.78 17.72
N ALA A 329 -5.17 8.85 18.80
CA ALA A 329 -4.47 10.06 19.21
C ALA A 329 -3.04 10.16 18.63
N GLY A 330 -2.63 9.20 17.79
CA GLY A 330 -1.30 9.15 17.18
C GLY A 330 -0.21 8.65 18.14
N LYS A 331 -0.56 8.08 19.30
CA LYS A 331 0.43 7.50 20.21
C LYS A 331 0.85 6.14 19.69
N ILE A 332 2.15 5.96 19.43
CA ILE A 332 2.74 4.65 19.11
C ILE A 332 2.65 3.73 20.33
N LEU A 333 2.08 2.54 20.15
CA LEU A 333 1.82 1.53 21.17
C LEU A 333 2.73 0.31 21.00
N ALA A 334 3.07 -0.04 19.76
CA ALA A 334 4.03 -1.08 19.45
C ALA A 334 4.82 -0.70 18.19
N ASP A 335 6.07 -1.13 18.11
CA ASP A 335 6.93 -0.95 16.95
C ASP A 335 7.82 -2.20 16.86
N LEU A 336 7.62 -2.98 15.80
CA LEU A 336 8.27 -4.27 15.59
C LEU A 336 8.99 -4.25 14.24
N GLN A 337 10.27 -4.63 14.26
CA GLN A 337 11.15 -4.55 13.10
C GLN A 337 11.91 -5.85 12.87
N ASP A 338 12.26 -6.10 11.61
CA ASP A 338 13.26 -7.07 11.15
C ASP A 338 14.21 -6.37 10.17
N PRO A 339 15.36 -5.86 10.65
CA PRO A 339 16.35 -5.19 9.80
C PRO A 339 17.07 -6.13 8.84
N THR A 340 16.98 -7.45 9.04
CA THR A 340 17.59 -8.44 8.15
C THR A 340 16.79 -8.63 6.86
N GLY A 341 15.49 -8.31 6.90
CA GLY A 341 14.59 -8.42 5.76
C GLY A 341 14.36 -9.88 5.33
N GLN A 342 14.39 -10.83 6.27
CA GLN A 342 14.13 -12.24 5.98
C GLN A 342 12.70 -12.46 5.50
N TYR A 343 11.74 -11.78 6.15
CA TYR A 343 10.40 -11.65 5.62
C TYR A 343 10.35 -10.43 4.70
N PRO A 344 9.91 -10.58 3.42
CA PRO A 344 9.86 -9.48 2.49
C PRO A 344 8.78 -8.45 2.88
N GLU A 345 8.61 -7.40 2.07
CA GLU A 345 7.83 -6.19 2.38
C GLU A 345 6.61 -6.44 3.28
N THR A 346 6.51 -5.73 4.40
CA THR A 346 5.40 -5.87 5.35
C THR A 346 4.30 -4.86 5.05
N THR A 347 3.14 -5.33 4.61
CA THR A 347 2.05 -4.46 4.16
C THR A 347 1.03 -4.19 5.26
N GLY A 348 0.86 -5.09 6.23
CA GLY A 348 -0.07 -4.89 7.34
C GLY A 348 0.02 -5.97 8.41
N VAL A 349 -0.86 -5.89 9.42
CA VAL A 349 -0.95 -6.89 10.50
C VAL A 349 -2.40 -7.22 10.80
N THR A 350 -2.73 -8.51 10.77
CA THR A 350 -4.00 -9.00 11.29
C THR A 350 -3.78 -9.47 12.72
N GLU A 351 -4.34 -8.74 13.67
CA GLU A 351 -4.26 -9.06 15.09
C GLU A 351 -5.42 -9.96 15.53
N THR A 352 -5.08 -11.01 16.27
CA THR A 352 -6.00 -11.88 17.00
C THR A 352 -5.53 -12.01 18.45
N GLU A 353 -6.34 -12.57 19.34
CA GLU A 353 -5.93 -12.79 20.73
C GLU A 353 -4.65 -13.65 20.86
N ASP A 354 -4.46 -14.59 19.94
CA ASP A 354 -3.35 -15.54 19.99
C ASP A 354 -2.17 -15.17 19.09
N ARG A 355 -2.41 -14.46 17.97
CA ARG A 355 -1.41 -14.27 16.91
C ARG A 355 -1.47 -12.89 16.25
N LEU A 356 -0.31 -12.43 15.83
CA LEU A 356 -0.13 -11.36 14.84
C LEU A 356 0.25 -12.04 13.51
N TYR A 357 -0.61 -11.95 12.50
CA TYR A 357 -0.29 -12.39 11.14
C TYR A 357 0.27 -11.19 10.36
N ILE A 358 1.45 -11.35 9.79
CA ILE A 358 2.15 -10.30 9.05
C ILE A 358 1.84 -10.46 7.57
N GLN A 359 1.22 -9.43 7.00
CA GLN A 359 0.85 -9.39 5.59
C GLN A 359 2.06 -8.98 4.74
N SER A 360 2.11 -9.43 3.48
CA SER A 360 3.21 -9.09 2.58
C SER A 360 2.82 -9.14 1.11
N LEU A 361 3.43 -8.27 0.32
CA LEU A 361 3.21 -8.19 -1.12
C LEU A 361 3.89 -9.32 -1.90
N HIS A 362 4.97 -9.90 -1.37
CA HIS A 362 5.80 -10.89 -2.10
C HIS A 362 6.21 -12.13 -1.28
N ALA A 363 5.86 -12.26 0.00
CA ALA A 363 6.24 -13.43 0.79
C ALA A 363 5.69 -14.75 0.23
N HIS A 364 6.46 -15.84 0.35
CA HIS A 364 6.07 -17.19 -0.07
C HIS A 364 5.23 -17.95 0.99
N GLY A 365 4.85 -17.27 2.07
CA GLY A 365 4.13 -17.84 3.21
C GLY A 365 3.62 -16.72 4.11
N ILE A 366 2.67 -17.04 4.99
CA ILE A 366 2.14 -16.09 5.97
C ILE A 366 3.05 -16.12 7.20
N GLY A 367 3.77 -15.03 7.44
CA GLY A 367 4.53 -14.81 8.66
C GLY A 367 3.61 -14.58 9.85
N TRP A 368 3.93 -15.14 11.02
CA TRP A 368 3.18 -14.87 12.24
C TRP A 368 4.02 -14.94 13.52
N LEU A 369 3.56 -14.23 14.55
CA LEU A 369 4.08 -14.27 15.92
C LEU A 369 2.96 -14.53 16.92
N PRO A 370 3.23 -15.14 18.09
CA PRO A 370 2.28 -15.13 19.19
C PRO A 370 1.97 -13.69 19.62
N ASN A 371 0.71 -13.40 19.93
CA ASN A 371 0.32 -12.08 20.41
C ASN A 371 0.63 -11.95 21.90
N HIS A 372 1.72 -11.25 22.22
CA HIS A 372 2.11 -10.94 23.60
C HIS A 372 1.60 -9.59 24.09
N LEU A 373 0.88 -8.84 23.25
CA LEU A 373 0.41 -7.49 23.58
C LEU A 373 -0.95 -7.51 24.30
N VAL A 374 -1.73 -8.58 24.13
CA VAL A 374 -2.94 -8.82 24.92
C VAL A 374 -2.52 -9.38 26.27
N LYS A 375 -2.88 -8.68 27.36
CA LYS A 375 -2.72 -9.23 28.70
C LYS A 375 -3.78 -10.32 28.89
N LYS A 376 -3.33 -11.56 29.14
CA LYS A 376 -4.22 -12.67 29.54
C LYS A 376 -4.81 -12.46 30.91
#